data_AF-A0A347WC32-F1
#
_entry.id   AF-A0A347WC32-F1
#
_cell.length_a   1.000
_cell.length_b   1.000
_cell.length_c   1.000
_cell.angle_alpha   90.00
_cell.angle_beta   90.00
_cell.angle_gamma   90.00
#
_symmetry.space_group_name_H-M   'P 1'
#
loop_
_entity.id
_entity.type
_entity.pdbx_description
1 polymer ?
#
loop_
_entity_poly.entity_id
_entity_poly.type
_entity_poly.pdbx_seq_one_letter_code
_entity_poly.pdbx_strand_id
1 'polypeptide(L)'
;MNQTKILWGSVFSVSTVILAFTWAATQWTAWRLGFQTQLGTPWFTLLGWPVYYPPEFFWWWFAYDAYAPDIFTTGGYIAASGGIAAVIVAITMSVWRAREKKRATTYGSAHWAEPREIRRAGLLAPDGVVLGRSTDAYLRHDGPEHVLCFAPTRSGKGVGLVVPTLLTWPGSAIVHDIKGENWTLTAGWRSRFGRVLLFDPTNLASAAYNPLLEVRRGEREVRDVQNIADVLVDPEGALEKRNHWEKTSHALLVGTILHVLYAEEDKTLAGVANFLSDPKRAIETDVPPGNVTI
;
A
#
# COMPACT_ATOMS: atom_id res chain seq x y z
N MET A 1 34.48 -11.23 5.14
CA MET A 1 34.82 -12.49 5.84
C MET A 1 33.62 -12.88 6.69
N ASN A 2 32.93 -13.96 6.31
CA ASN A 2 31.73 -14.44 7.02
C ASN A 2 32.12 -14.94 8.41
N GLN A 3 31.72 -14.22 9.46
CA GLN A 3 31.69 -14.81 10.79
C GLN A 3 30.63 -15.90 10.79
N THR A 4 31.07 -17.16 10.77
CA THR A 4 30.26 -18.32 11.13
C THR A 4 29.80 -18.11 12.58
N LYS A 5 28.63 -17.48 12.76
CA LYS A 5 27.97 -17.42 14.06
C LYS A 5 27.63 -18.85 14.45
N ILE A 6 28.46 -19.43 15.32
CA ILE A 6 28.23 -20.72 15.96
C ILE A 6 26.82 -20.66 16.57
N LEU A 7 26.00 -21.68 16.27
CA LEU A 7 24.59 -21.72 16.62
C LEU A 7 24.41 -22.22 18.05
N TRP A 8 24.90 -21.42 19.00
CA TRP A 8 24.93 -21.77 20.43
C TRP A 8 23.57 -22.20 20.97
N GLY A 9 22.46 -21.57 20.55
CA GLY A 9 21.11 -21.98 20.97
C GLY A 9 20.70 -23.38 20.48
N SER A 10 21.04 -23.74 19.25
CA SER A 10 20.78 -25.08 18.71
C SER A 10 21.68 -26.14 19.33
N VAL A 11 22.95 -25.81 19.52
CA VAL A 11 23.92 -26.69 20.20
C VAL A 11 23.49 -26.95 21.64
N PHE A 12 23.07 -25.92 22.37
CA PHE A 12 22.60 -26.05 23.75
C PHE A 12 21.34 -26.92 23.85
N SER A 13 20.36 -26.70 22.98
CA SER A 13 19.10 -27.47 22.98
C SER A 13 19.35 -28.95 22.67
N VAL A 14 20.15 -29.24 21.65
CA VAL A 14 20.54 -30.61 21.28
C VAL A 14 21.30 -31.30 22.41
N SER A 15 22.27 -30.62 23.00
CA SER A 15 23.08 -31.17 24.10
C SER A 15 22.23 -31.46 25.33
N THR A 16 21.26 -30.58 25.64
CA THR A 16 20.32 -30.77 26.76
C THR A 16 19.43 -31.98 26.55
N VAL A 17 18.93 -32.20 25.32
CA VAL A 17 18.11 -33.38 24.99
C VAL A 17 18.94 -34.66 25.16
N ILE A 18 20.14 -34.71 24.60
CA ILE A 18 21.03 -35.88 24.72
C ILE A 18 21.33 -36.18 26.18
N LEU A 19 21.66 -35.15 26.96
CA LEU A 19 21.94 -35.29 28.39
C LEU A 19 20.72 -35.81 29.16
N ALA A 20 19.52 -35.29 28.88
CA ALA A 20 18.29 -35.70 29.54
C ALA A 20 17.97 -37.18 29.31
N PHE A 21 18.10 -37.66 28.07
CA PHE A 21 17.86 -39.07 27.74
C PHE A 21 18.95 -40.00 28.29
N THR A 22 20.21 -39.54 28.31
CA THR A 22 21.32 -40.28 28.95
C THR A 22 21.09 -40.39 30.45
N TRP A 23 20.62 -39.32 31.08
CA TRP A 23 20.30 -39.31 32.50
C TRP A 23 19.09 -40.19 32.81
N ALA A 24 18.06 -40.16 31.97
CA ALA A 24 16.92 -41.05 32.07
C ALA A 24 17.32 -42.53 31.96
N ALA A 25 18.19 -42.88 30.99
CA ALA A 25 18.74 -44.23 30.87
C ALA A 25 19.49 -44.67 32.13
N THR A 26 20.26 -43.75 32.73
CA THR A 26 21.00 -43.99 33.98
C THR A 26 20.05 -44.25 35.15
N GLN A 27 19.10 -43.35 35.39
CA GLN A 27 18.17 -43.51 36.51
C GLN A 27 17.27 -44.74 36.33
N TRP A 28 16.83 -45.00 35.10
CA TRP A 28 16.01 -46.16 34.79
C TRP A 28 16.78 -47.47 35.03
N THR A 29 18.05 -47.53 34.62
CA THR A 29 18.91 -48.71 34.84
C THR A 29 19.17 -48.92 36.33
N ALA A 30 19.49 -47.85 37.07
CA ALA A 30 19.71 -47.91 38.51
C ALA A 30 18.45 -48.38 39.27
N TRP A 31 17.28 -47.89 38.87
CA TRP A 31 16.00 -48.31 39.43
C TRP A 31 15.70 -49.78 39.15
N ARG A 32 15.94 -50.25 37.91
CA ARG A 32 15.73 -51.65 37.53
C ARG A 32 16.66 -52.63 38.24
N LEU A 33 17.85 -52.17 38.62
CA LEU A 33 18.80 -52.94 39.43
C LEU A 33 18.57 -52.77 40.95
N GLY A 34 17.57 -51.99 41.36
CA GLY A 34 17.21 -51.81 42.77
C GLY A 34 18.19 -50.94 43.57
N PHE A 35 18.90 -50.02 42.91
CA PHE A 35 19.86 -49.10 43.55
C PHE A 35 20.91 -49.80 44.42
N GLN A 36 21.43 -50.91 43.90
CA GLN A 36 22.48 -51.70 44.55
C GLN A 36 23.72 -50.87 44.86
N THR A 37 24.37 -51.17 45.98
CA THR A 37 25.60 -50.51 46.42
C THR A 37 26.76 -50.66 45.42
N GLN A 38 26.73 -51.71 44.58
CA GLN A 38 27.71 -52.01 43.54
C GLN A 38 27.66 -51.02 42.36
N LEU A 39 26.57 -50.25 42.23
CA LEU A 39 26.47 -49.17 41.23
C LEU A 39 27.28 -47.92 41.61
N GLY A 40 27.80 -47.87 42.85
CA GLY A 40 28.56 -46.75 43.38
C GLY A 40 27.71 -45.82 44.24
N THR A 41 28.34 -44.74 44.70
CA THR A 41 27.68 -43.71 45.52
C THR A 41 26.81 -42.83 44.64
N PRO A 42 25.52 -42.60 44.99
CA PRO A 42 24.69 -41.69 44.24
C PRO A 42 25.26 -40.27 44.29
N TRP A 43 25.07 -39.52 43.20
CA TRP A 43 25.52 -38.13 43.09
C TRP A 43 24.85 -37.23 44.13
N PHE A 44 23.55 -37.44 44.35
CA PHE A 44 22.78 -36.85 45.44
C PHE A 44 21.52 -37.67 45.70
N THR A 45 20.79 -37.35 46.76
CA THR A 45 19.47 -37.92 47.03
C THR A 45 18.39 -36.86 46.85
N LEU A 46 17.31 -37.23 46.15
CA LEU A 46 16.17 -36.35 45.90
C LEU A 46 14.89 -37.04 46.36
N LEU A 47 14.19 -36.45 47.33
CA LEU A 47 12.94 -37.01 47.88
C LEU A 47 13.07 -38.49 48.34
N GLY A 48 14.24 -38.86 48.86
CA GLY A 48 14.55 -40.23 49.29
C GLY A 48 15.03 -41.17 48.18
N TRP A 49 15.11 -40.71 46.93
CA TRP A 49 15.60 -41.51 45.80
C TRP A 49 17.06 -41.17 45.47
N PRO A 50 17.94 -42.18 45.31
CA PRO A 50 19.31 -41.96 44.90
C PRO A 50 19.36 -41.54 43.42
N VAL A 51 20.02 -40.41 43.14
CA VAL A 51 20.19 -39.86 41.79
C VAL A 51 21.64 -40.03 41.36
N TYR A 52 21.84 -40.81 40.31
CA TYR A 52 23.15 -41.13 39.73
C TYR A 52 23.62 -40.14 38.65
N TYR A 53 24.92 -40.10 38.41
CA TYR A 53 25.55 -39.19 37.44
C TYR A 53 25.34 -39.73 36.01
N PRO A 54 24.83 -38.93 35.03
CA PRO A 54 24.36 -39.45 33.73
C PRO A 54 25.34 -40.33 32.94
N PRO A 55 26.66 -40.08 32.92
CA PRO A 55 27.61 -40.98 32.24
C PRO A 55 27.81 -42.35 32.91
N GLU A 56 27.40 -42.56 34.17
CA GLU A 56 27.62 -43.82 34.90
C GLU A 56 26.95 -45.02 34.22
N PHE A 57 25.86 -44.79 33.49
CA PHE A 57 25.20 -45.80 32.67
C PHE A 57 26.17 -46.53 31.73
N PHE A 58 27.07 -45.82 31.05
CA PHE A 58 28.01 -46.44 30.11
C PHE A 58 29.05 -47.30 30.82
N TRP A 59 29.49 -46.87 32.00
CA TRP A 59 30.42 -47.65 32.82
C TRP A 59 29.75 -48.91 33.36
N TRP A 60 28.53 -48.81 33.87
CA TRP A 60 27.76 -49.97 34.32
C TRP A 60 27.46 -50.92 33.18
N TRP A 61 27.15 -50.40 32.00
CA TRP A 61 26.95 -51.23 30.82
C TRP A 61 28.23 -52.00 30.51
N PHE A 62 29.38 -51.34 30.44
CA PHE A 62 30.65 -52.03 30.21
C PHE A 62 30.99 -53.09 31.27
N ALA A 63 30.76 -52.79 32.56
CA ALA A 63 31.16 -53.65 33.67
C ALA A 63 30.17 -54.79 33.97
N TYR A 64 28.87 -54.59 33.73
CA TYR A 64 27.82 -55.44 34.27
C TYR A 64 26.84 -56.00 33.20
N ASP A 65 27.02 -55.70 31.92
CA ASP A 65 26.15 -56.18 30.82
C ASP A 65 25.85 -57.68 30.92
N ALA A 66 26.90 -58.47 31.13
CA ALA A 66 26.83 -59.94 31.16
C ALA A 66 25.88 -60.50 32.22
N TYR A 67 25.58 -59.74 33.28
CA TYR A 67 24.71 -60.16 34.37
C TYR A 67 23.24 -59.78 34.17
N ALA A 68 22.97 -58.72 33.40
CA ALA A 68 21.62 -58.20 33.21
C ALA A 68 21.42 -57.60 31.79
N PRO A 69 21.61 -58.40 30.73
CA PRO A 69 21.70 -57.89 29.36
C PRO A 69 20.41 -57.18 28.90
N ASP A 70 19.23 -57.68 29.29
CA ASP A 70 17.94 -57.08 28.91
C ASP A 70 17.74 -55.68 29.52
N ILE A 71 18.27 -55.46 30.72
CA ILE A 71 18.18 -54.16 31.42
C ILE A 71 19.09 -53.17 30.71
N PHE A 72 20.35 -53.52 30.46
CA PHE A 72 21.28 -52.62 29.78
C PHE A 72 20.89 -52.35 28.33
N THR A 73 20.35 -53.33 27.62
CA THR A 73 19.80 -53.16 26.26
C THR A 73 18.65 -52.15 26.25
N THR A 74 17.73 -52.23 27.21
CA THR A 74 16.61 -51.30 27.31
C THR A 74 17.08 -49.88 27.70
N GLY A 75 18.01 -49.76 28.65
CA GLY A 75 18.67 -48.49 28.97
C GLY A 75 19.37 -47.88 27.74
N GLY A 76 19.96 -48.75 26.92
CA GLY A 76 20.57 -48.40 25.65
C GLY A 76 19.60 -47.82 24.64
N TYR A 77 18.42 -48.43 24.50
CA TYR A 77 17.35 -47.88 23.67
C TYR A 77 16.87 -46.51 24.17
N ILE A 78 16.77 -46.31 25.49
CA ILE A 78 16.43 -45.01 26.07
C ILE A 78 17.50 -43.97 25.70
N ALA A 79 18.78 -44.26 25.92
CA ALA A 79 19.87 -43.36 25.57
C ALA A 79 19.92 -43.06 24.05
N ALA A 80 19.79 -44.09 23.21
CA ALA A 80 19.80 -43.98 21.75
C ALA A 80 18.61 -43.16 21.22
N SER A 81 17.43 -43.28 21.83
CA SER A 81 16.26 -42.47 21.48
C SER A 81 16.50 -40.96 21.67
N GLY A 82 17.39 -40.59 22.59
CA GLY A 82 17.85 -39.20 22.78
C GLY A 82 18.58 -38.63 21.57
N GLY A 83 19.36 -39.46 20.86
CA GLY A 83 20.01 -39.05 19.61
C GLY A 83 18.99 -38.75 18.50
N ILE A 84 17.95 -39.58 18.37
CA ILE A 84 16.86 -39.35 17.41
C ILE A 84 16.08 -38.09 17.78
N ALA A 85 15.72 -37.92 19.05
CA ALA A 85 15.03 -36.73 19.54
C ALA A 85 15.85 -35.44 19.30
N ALA A 86 17.17 -35.49 19.52
CA ALA A 86 18.08 -34.39 19.23
C ALA A 86 18.09 -34.01 17.76
N VAL A 87 18.10 -34.99 16.84
CA VAL A 87 18.02 -34.73 15.39
C VAL A 87 16.69 -34.06 15.03
N ILE A 88 15.57 -34.52 15.59
CA ILE A 88 14.24 -33.91 15.36
C ILE A 88 14.22 -32.46 15.83
N VAL A 89 14.74 -32.17 17.03
CA VAL A 89 14.82 -30.81 17.57
C VAL A 89 15.71 -29.92 16.71
N ALA A 90 16.85 -30.42 16.26
CA ALA A 90 17.76 -29.68 15.38
C ALA A 90 17.09 -29.32 14.04
N ILE A 91 16.40 -30.27 13.40
CA ILE A 91 15.67 -30.05 12.15
C ILE A 91 14.56 -29.02 12.35
N THR A 92 13.76 -29.17 13.42
CA THR A 92 12.63 -28.27 13.71
C THR A 92 13.11 -26.84 13.91
N MET A 93 14.17 -26.64 14.70
CA MET A 93 14.74 -25.30 14.90
C MET A 93 15.37 -24.72 13.64
N SER A 94 15.98 -25.56 12.79
CA SER A 94 16.50 -25.13 11.49
C SER A 94 15.37 -24.60 10.58
N VAL A 95 14.25 -25.33 10.50
CA VAL A 95 13.07 -24.94 9.71
C VAL A 95 12.42 -23.67 10.26
N TRP A 96 12.24 -23.57 11.58
CA TRP A 96 11.63 -22.40 12.21
C TRP A 96 12.44 -21.13 11.92
N ARG A 97 13.76 -21.20 12.07
CA ARG A 97 14.65 -20.08 11.78
C ARG A 97 14.72 -19.72 10.29
N ALA A 98 14.67 -20.71 9.40
CA ALA A 98 14.60 -20.45 7.97
C ALA A 98 13.34 -19.64 7.60
N ARG A 99 12.24 -19.84 8.33
CA ARG A 99 11.01 -19.04 8.17
C ARG A 99 11.15 -17.63 8.73
N GLU A 100 11.82 -17.44 9.88
CA GLU A 100 12.08 -16.10 10.43
C GLU A 100 12.99 -15.26 9.53
N LYS A 101 14.05 -15.84 8.98
CA LYS A 101 14.95 -15.12 8.05
C LYS A 101 14.22 -14.60 6.81
N LYS A 102 13.19 -15.31 6.33
CA LYS A 102 12.35 -14.83 5.22
C LYS A 102 11.49 -13.62 5.59
N ARG A 103 11.35 -13.28 6.87
CA ARG A 103 10.56 -12.15 7.39
C ARG A 103 11.41 -11.01 7.95
N ALA A 104 12.73 -11.03 7.77
CA ALA A 104 13.58 -9.94 8.24
C ALA A 104 13.35 -8.68 7.39
N THR A 105 12.72 -7.65 7.98
CA THR A 105 12.33 -6.39 7.32
C THR A 105 13.36 -5.26 7.52
N THR A 106 14.63 -5.60 7.77
CA THR A 106 15.68 -4.62 8.14
C THR A 106 15.84 -3.48 7.13
N TYR A 107 15.51 -3.69 5.86
CA TYR A 107 15.58 -2.69 4.78
C TYR A 107 14.19 -2.28 4.24
N GLY A 108 13.13 -2.59 4.98
CA GLY A 108 11.75 -2.38 4.57
C GLY A 108 10.98 -3.69 4.42
N SER A 109 9.65 -3.56 4.49
CA SER A 109 8.71 -4.68 4.34
C SER A 109 8.07 -4.73 2.96
N ALA A 110 8.55 -3.93 1.99
CA ALA A 110 7.99 -3.92 0.65
C ALA A 110 8.28 -5.26 -0.04
N HIS A 111 7.23 -5.91 -0.53
CA HIS A 111 7.32 -7.12 -1.32
C HIS A 111 6.22 -7.14 -2.39
N TRP A 112 6.36 -8.06 -3.35
CA TRP A 112 5.30 -8.32 -4.31
C TRP A 112 4.08 -8.91 -3.60
N ALA A 113 2.91 -8.33 -3.88
CA ALA A 113 1.67 -8.74 -3.26
C ALA A 113 1.33 -10.20 -3.57
N GLU A 114 0.98 -10.96 -2.53
CA GLU A 114 0.44 -12.31 -2.66
C GLU A 114 -1.05 -12.26 -3.09
N PRO A 115 -1.59 -13.33 -3.71
CA PRO A 115 -2.99 -13.35 -4.15
C PRO A 115 -4.01 -13.06 -3.04
N ARG A 116 -3.68 -13.40 -1.78
CA ARG A 116 -4.52 -13.10 -0.61
C ARG A 116 -4.53 -11.60 -0.29
N GLU A 117 -3.40 -10.91 -0.45
CA GLU A 117 -3.27 -9.48 -0.19
C GLU A 117 -3.96 -8.67 -1.27
N ILE A 118 -3.83 -9.07 -2.55
CA ILE A 118 -4.56 -8.46 -3.67
C ILE A 118 -6.07 -8.51 -3.42
N ARG A 119 -6.58 -9.68 -3.00
CA ARG A 119 -8.00 -9.85 -2.64
C ARG A 119 -8.40 -9.00 -1.45
N ARG A 120 -7.59 -8.99 -0.39
CA ARG A 120 -7.85 -8.21 0.83
C ARG A 120 -7.85 -6.70 0.55
N ALA A 121 -7.01 -6.24 -0.36
CA ALA A 121 -6.97 -4.85 -0.82
C ALA A 121 -8.13 -4.49 -1.78
N GLY A 122 -9.03 -5.41 -2.08
CA GLY A 122 -10.19 -5.15 -2.95
C GLY A 122 -9.86 -4.98 -4.43
N LEU A 123 -8.61 -5.25 -4.85
CA LEU A 123 -8.15 -4.92 -6.20
C LEU A 123 -8.76 -5.77 -7.32
N LEU A 124 -9.46 -6.85 -6.98
CA LEU A 124 -10.12 -7.73 -7.94
C LEU A 124 -11.60 -7.34 -8.19
N ALA A 125 -12.06 -6.23 -7.62
CA ALA A 125 -13.40 -5.72 -7.84
C ALA A 125 -13.63 -5.36 -9.32
N PRO A 126 -14.90 -5.40 -9.79
CA PRO A 126 -15.22 -5.08 -11.18
C PRO A 126 -15.06 -3.59 -11.50
N ASP A 127 -15.23 -2.73 -10.51
CA ASP A 127 -15.19 -1.27 -10.63
C ASP A 127 -13.83 -0.72 -10.21
N GLY A 128 -13.54 0.52 -10.61
CA GLY A 128 -12.28 1.20 -10.28
C GLY A 128 -11.43 1.61 -11.47
N VAL A 129 -10.44 2.46 -11.20
CA VAL A 129 -9.35 2.79 -12.11
C VAL A 129 -8.50 1.54 -12.37
N VAL A 130 -8.27 1.19 -13.64
CA VAL A 130 -7.48 0.01 -14.00
C VAL A 130 -6.00 0.28 -13.72
N LEU A 131 -5.40 -0.53 -12.83
CA LEU A 131 -3.99 -0.45 -12.46
C LEU A 131 -3.11 -1.38 -13.28
N GLY A 132 -3.65 -2.51 -13.74
CA GLY A 132 -2.91 -3.53 -14.46
C GLY A 132 -3.62 -4.88 -14.47
N ARG A 133 -2.86 -5.96 -14.64
CA ARG A 133 -3.38 -7.34 -14.66
C ARG A 133 -2.51 -8.26 -13.81
N SER A 134 -3.16 -9.13 -13.03
CA SER A 134 -2.52 -10.23 -12.32
C SER A 134 -3.07 -11.55 -12.84
N THR A 135 -2.20 -12.37 -13.44
CA THR A 135 -2.51 -13.67 -14.09
C THR A 135 -3.74 -13.60 -15.02
N ASP A 136 -4.95 -13.76 -14.48
CA ASP A 136 -6.22 -13.85 -15.21
C ASP A 136 -7.22 -12.74 -14.85
N ALA A 137 -6.86 -11.79 -13.98
CA ALA A 137 -7.76 -10.74 -13.50
C ALA A 137 -7.16 -9.34 -13.65
N TYR A 138 -8.01 -8.37 -13.99
CA TYR A 138 -7.64 -6.96 -13.93
C TYR A 138 -7.57 -6.50 -12.47
N LEU A 139 -6.55 -5.69 -12.19
CA LEU A 139 -6.41 -4.99 -10.91
C LEU A 139 -7.03 -3.61 -11.05
N ARG A 140 -7.94 -3.26 -10.15
CA ARG A 140 -8.63 -1.97 -10.15
C ARG A 140 -8.62 -1.33 -8.77
N HIS A 141 -8.62 -0.01 -8.75
CA HIS A 141 -8.73 0.76 -7.52
C HIS A 141 -9.95 1.66 -7.56
N ASP A 142 -10.87 1.41 -6.65
CA ASP A 142 -12.14 2.15 -6.47
C ASP A 142 -12.19 2.87 -5.11
N GLY A 143 -11.00 3.19 -4.57
CA GLY A 143 -10.87 3.91 -3.30
C GLY A 143 -10.92 5.42 -3.49
N PRO A 144 -11.06 6.18 -2.38
CA PRO A 144 -10.98 7.64 -2.41
C PRO A 144 -9.56 8.17 -2.70
N GLU A 145 -8.55 7.30 -2.70
CA GLU A 145 -7.17 7.68 -2.91
C GLU A 145 -6.86 8.04 -4.38
N HIS A 146 -5.84 8.88 -4.58
CA HIS A 146 -5.38 9.24 -5.90
C HIS A 146 -4.39 8.21 -6.46
N VAL A 147 -4.48 7.97 -7.77
CA VAL A 147 -3.58 7.05 -8.49
C VAL A 147 -2.56 7.85 -9.30
N LEU A 148 -1.27 7.60 -9.03
CA LEU A 148 -0.17 8.16 -9.81
C LEU A 148 0.42 7.09 -10.75
N CYS A 149 0.35 7.32 -12.06
CA CYS A 149 0.99 6.47 -13.05
C CYS A 149 2.33 7.08 -13.50
N PHE A 150 3.44 6.46 -13.10
CA PHE A 150 4.78 6.82 -13.59
C PHE A 150 5.19 5.91 -14.75
N ALA A 151 5.18 6.45 -15.97
CA ALA A 151 5.39 5.65 -17.17
C ALA A 151 6.08 6.46 -18.29
N PRO A 152 7.26 6.02 -18.80
CA PRO A 152 7.97 6.68 -19.90
C PRO A 152 7.14 6.75 -21.19
N THR A 153 7.63 7.49 -22.20
CA THR A 153 7.00 7.46 -23.52
C THR A 153 7.06 6.04 -24.12
N ARG A 154 6.00 5.66 -24.87
CA ARG A 154 5.85 4.33 -25.50
C ARG A 154 5.81 3.12 -24.54
N SER A 155 5.61 3.35 -23.25
CA SER A 155 5.42 2.29 -22.23
C SER A 155 4.01 1.67 -22.20
N GLY A 156 3.09 2.19 -23.01
CA GLY A 156 1.71 1.68 -23.07
C GLY A 156 0.74 2.27 -22.05
N LYS A 157 1.05 3.37 -21.34
CA LYS A 157 0.11 3.99 -20.37
C LYS A 157 -1.29 4.28 -20.92
N GLY A 158 -1.38 4.64 -22.21
CA GLY A 158 -2.66 4.88 -22.88
C GLY A 158 -3.48 3.59 -23.01
N VAL A 159 -2.89 2.56 -23.61
CA VAL A 159 -3.56 1.29 -23.90
C VAL A 159 -3.75 0.37 -22.69
N GLY A 160 -2.87 0.48 -21.68
CA GLY A 160 -2.87 -0.42 -20.51
C GLY A 160 -3.59 0.13 -19.28
N LEU A 161 -3.75 1.46 -19.18
CA LEU A 161 -4.31 2.12 -18.00
C LEU A 161 -5.44 3.08 -18.38
N VAL A 162 -5.17 4.09 -19.22
CA VAL A 162 -6.13 5.18 -19.50
C VAL A 162 -7.36 4.69 -20.27
N VAL A 163 -7.16 4.11 -21.45
CA VAL A 163 -8.27 3.62 -22.29
C VAL A 163 -9.09 2.54 -21.58
N PRO A 164 -8.49 1.48 -20.98
CA PRO A 164 -9.26 0.50 -20.21
C PRO A 164 -10.06 1.13 -19.07
N THR A 165 -9.49 2.11 -18.36
CA THR A 165 -10.22 2.84 -17.32
C THR A 165 -11.41 3.58 -17.91
N LEU A 166 -11.24 4.36 -18.98
CA LEU A 166 -12.36 5.12 -19.57
C LEU A 166 -13.48 4.23 -20.13
N LEU A 167 -13.17 3.00 -20.52
CA LEU A 167 -14.13 2.03 -21.02
C LEU A 167 -14.84 1.24 -19.90
N THR A 168 -14.27 1.17 -18.70
CA THR A 168 -14.81 0.36 -17.59
C THR A 168 -15.30 1.20 -16.41
N TRP A 169 -14.76 2.40 -16.20
CA TRP A 169 -15.12 3.31 -15.12
C TRP A 169 -16.56 3.79 -15.27
N PRO A 170 -17.44 3.44 -14.30
CA PRO A 170 -18.87 3.74 -14.38
C PRO A 170 -19.19 5.22 -14.08
N GLY A 171 -18.28 5.94 -13.42
CA GLY A 171 -18.49 7.32 -13.02
C GLY A 171 -18.24 8.35 -14.13
N SER A 172 -18.52 9.62 -13.80
CA SER A 172 -18.11 10.76 -14.62
C SER A 172 -16.59 10.87 -14.70
N ALA A 173 -16.09 11.39 -15.82
CA ALA A 173 -14.67 11.61 -16.04
C ALA A 173 -14.44 12.93 -16.76
N ILE A 174 -13.44 13.69 -16.30
CA ILE A 174 -12.87 14.83 -17.02
C ILE A 174 -11.49 14.38 -17.48
N VAL A 175 -11.25 14.45 -18.79
CA VAL A 175 -10.03 13.91 -19.40
C VAL A 175 -9.29 15.01 -20.11
N HIS A 176 -8.07 15.31 -19.65
CA HIS A 176 -7.17 16.18 -20.39
C HIS A 176 -6.47 15.38 -21.49
N ASP A 177 -6.96 15.52 -22.72
CA ASP A 177 -6.54 14.71 -23.87
C ASP A 177 -5.86 15.56 -24.95
N ILE A 178 -4.61 15.95 -24.70
CA ILE A 178 -3.80 16.78 -25.61
C ILE A 178 -3.70 16.20 -27.03
N LYS A 179 -3.84 14.87 -27.18
CA LYS A 179 -3.69 14.17 -28.46
C LYS A 179 -5.01 13.80 -29.14
N GLY A 180 -6.14 13.88 -28.44
CA GLY A 180 -7.44 13.43 -28.94
C GLY A 180 -7.61 11.90 -29.07
N GLU A 181 -6.63 11.11 -28.62
CA GLU A 181 -6.66 9.64 -28.73
C GLU A 181 -7.74 9.04 -27.82
N ASN A 182 -7.90 9.58 -26.61
CA ASN A 182 -8.90 9.09 -25.66
C ASN A 182 -10.31 9.41 -26.14
N TRP A 183 -10.53 10.63 -26.66
CA TRP A 183 -11.81 11.01 -27.28
C TRP A 183 -12.19 10.03 -28.40
N THR A 184 -11.28 9.87 -29.37
CA THR A 184 -11.51 9.03 -30.55
C THR A 184 -11.83 7.59 -30.19
N LEU A 185 -11.11 7.01 -29.22
CA LEU A 185 -11.26 5.61 -28.85
C LEU A 185 -12.44 5.34 -27.89
N THR A 186 -12.81 6.30 -27.05
CA THR A 186 -13.69 6.01 -25.89
C THR A 186 -14.99 6.81 -25.87
N ALA A 187 -15.08 7.96 -26.54
CA ALA A 187 -16.27 8.83 -26.46
C ALA A 187 -17.56 8.13 -26.91
N GLY A 188 -17.49 7.35 -27.99
CA GLY A 188 -18.65 6.59 -28.51
C GLY A 188 -19.12 5.45 -27.60
N TRP A 189 -18.23 4.88 -26.78
CA TRP A 189 -18.64 3.93 -25.74
C TRP A 189 -19.22 4.67 -24.54
N ARG A 190 -18.55 5.74 -24.09
CA ARG A 190 -18.98 6.54 -22.95
C ARG A 190 -20.32 7.23 -23.17
N SER A 191 -20.68 7.56 -24.41
CA SER A 191 -21.99 8.15 -24.76
C SER A 191 -23.17 7.23 -24.47
N ARG A 192 -22.93 5.92 -24.26
CA ARG A 192 -23.96 4.96 -23.84
C ARG A 192 -24.36 5.11 -22.37
N PHE A 193 -23.51 5.72 -21.54
CA PHE A 193 -23.79 5.95 -20.12
C PHE A 193 -24.36 7.35 -19.85
N GLY A 194 -24.05 8.33 -20.70
CA GLY A 194 -24.51 9.70 -20.53
C GLY A 194 -23.93 10.67 -21.55
N ARG A 195 -24.10 11.96 -21.29
CA ARG A 195 -23.62 13.02 -22.18
C ARG A 195 -22.09 13.06 -22.18
N VAL A 196 -21.50 13.09 -23.37
CA VAL A 196 -20.05 13.23 -23.58
C VAL A 196 -19.80 14.50 -24.38
N LEU A 197 -18.92 15.36 -23.86
CA LEU A 197 -18.64 16.68 -24.44
C LEU A 197 -17.15 16.78 -24.79
N LEU A 198 -16.87 17.24 -26.00
CA LEU A 198 -15.52 17.64 -26.40
C LEU A 198 -15.38 19.13 -26.12
N PHE A 199 -14.34 19.53 -25.40
CA PHE A 199 -13.97 20.94 -25.30
C PHE A 199 -12.57 21.13 -25.85
N ASP A 200 -12.51 21.72 -27.05
CA ASP A 200 -11.30 22.08 -27.77
C ASP A 200 -11.59 23.38 -28.52
N PRO A 201 -11.22 24.56 -27.98
CA PRO A 201 -11.55 25.85 -28.57
C PRO A 201 -11.10 26.05 -30.02
N THR A 202 -10.19 25.21 -30.53
CA THR A 202 -9.70 25.27 -31.91
C THR A 202 -10.45 24.35 -32.87
N ASN A 203 -11.35 23.50 -32.34
CA ASN A 203 -12.08 22.49 -33.09
C ASN A 203 -13.53 22.92 -33.32
N LEU A 204 -13.98 22.84 -34.57
CA LEU A 204 -15.34 23.17 -34.96
C LEU A 204 -16.41 22.30 -34.30
N ALA A 205 -16.05 21.07 -33.87
CA ALA A 205 -16.94 20.16 -33.17
C ALA A 205 -16.97 20.37 -31.65
N SER A 206 -16.24 21.36 -31.12
CA SER A 206 -16.18 21.64 -29.69
C SER A 206 -17.53 22.11 -29.15
N ALA A 207 -17.84 21.66 -27.95
CA ALA A 207 -18.90 22.25 -27.15
C ALA A 207 -18.55 23.71 -26.81
N ALA A 208 -19.57 24.56 -26.80
CA ALA A 208 -19.45 25.90 -26.26
C ALA A 208 -19.34 25.85 -24.74
N TYR A 209 -18.50 26.70 -24.16
CA TYR A 209 -18.36 26.87 -22.72
C TYR A 209 -18.30 28.35 -22.39
N ASN A 210 -19.14 28.78 -21.45
CA ASN A 210 -19.11 30.13 -20.90
C ASN A 210 -19.05 30.02 -19.37
N PRO A 211 -17.90 30.27 -18.73
CA PRO A 211 -17.77 30.18 -17.27
C PRO A 211 -18.67 31.19 -16.54
N LEU A 212 -19.07 32.28 -17.21
CA LEU A 212 -19.95 33.29 -16.61
C LEU A 212 -21.37 32.76 -16.33
N LEU A 213 -21.77 31.65 -16.98
CA LEU A 213 -23.04 30.99 -16.70
C LEU A 213 -23.08 30.29 -15.33
N GLU A 214 -21.91 30.00 -14.75
CA GLU A 214 -21.80 29.38 -13.41
C GLU A 214 -21.95 30.41 -12.28
N VAL A 215 -22.00 31.71 -12.61
CA VAL A 215 -22.15 32.79 -11.62
C VAL A 215 -23.58 32.81 -11.09
N ARG A 216 -23.74 32.52 -9.79
CA ARG A 216 -25.05 32.53 -9.13
C ARG A 216 -25.38 33.93 -8.62
N ARG A 217 -26.44 34.52 -9.17
CA ARG A 217 -26.96 35.82 -8.72
C ARG A 217 -27.35 35.81 -7.24
N GLY A 218 -27.14 36.93 -6.56
CA GLY A 218 -27.43 37.12 -5.13
C GLY A 218 -26.18 37.07 -4.27
N GLU A 219 -26.28 36.54 -3.05
CA GLU A 219 -25.23 36.64 -2.02
C GLU A 219 -23.87 36.05 -2.42
N ARG A 220 -23.85 35.10 -3.37
CA ARG A 220 -22.62 34.38 -3.78
C ARG A 220 -21.97 34.95 -5.03
N GLU A 221 -22.60 35.93 -5.67
CA GLU A 221 -22.24 36.39 -7.02
C GLU A 221 -20.81 36.92 -7.09
N VAL A 222 -20.44 37.83 -6.18
CA VAL A 222 -19.08 38.39 -6.12
C VAL A 222 -18.04 37.30 -5.93
N ARG A 223 -18.32 36.31 -5.06
CA ARG A 223 -17.40 35.20 -4.80
C ARG A 223 -17.25 34.29 -6.01
N ASP A 224 -18.35 34.00 -6.73
CA ASP A 224 -18.30 33.16 -7.92
C ASP A 224 -17.51 33.86 -9.04
N VAL A 225 -17.66 35.18 -9.20
CA VAL A 225 -16.83 35.99 -10.12
C VAL A 225 -15.37 36.03 -9.70
N GLN A 226 -15.07 36.17 -8.40
CA GLN A 226 -13.70 36.12 -7.88
C GLN A 226 -13.02 34.79 -8.21
N ASN A 227 -13.72 33.65 -8.05
CA ASN A 227 -13.18 32.34 -8.41
C ASN A 227 -12.83 32.26 -9.90
N ILE A 228 -13.65 32.83 -10.78
CA ILE A 228 -13.37 32.90 -12.22
C ILE A 228 -12.15 33.79 -12.47
N ALA A 229 -12.09 34.96 -11.84
CA ALA A 229 -10.98 35.88 -11.98
C ALA A 229 -9.66 35.30 -11.47
N ASP A 230 -9.67 34.54 -10.37
CA ASP A 230 -8.50 33.84 -9.86
C ASP A 230 -7.94 32.84 -10.88
N VAL A 231 -8.80 32.05 -11.52
CA VAL A 231 -8.38 31.09 -12.57
C VAL A 231 -7.78 31.80 -13.79
N LEU A 232 -8.28 32.99 -14.14
CA LEU A 232 -7.82 33.76 -15.31
C LEU A 232 -6.53 34.55 -15.04
N VAL A 233 -6.36 35.09 -13.83
CA VAL A 233 -5.22 35.95 -13.47
C VAL A 233 -4.05 35.13 -12.91
N ASP A 234 -4.33 34.03 -12.22
CA ASP A 234 -3.35 33.21 -11.50
C ASP A 234 -3.60 31.70 -11.75
N PRO A 235 -3.42 31.22 -13.00
CA PRO A 235 -3.69 29.83 -13.35
C PRO A 235 -2.76 28.82 -12.66
N GLU A 236 -1.61 29.28 -12.14
CA GLU A 236 -0.63 28.44 -11.44
C GLU A 236 -0.88 28.36 -9.93
N GLY A 237 -1.75 29.21 -9.38
CA GLY A 237 -2.08 29.23 -7.95
C GLY A 237 -0.90 29.65 -7.06
N ALA A 238 0.03 30.43 -7.59
CA ALA A 238 1.24 30.85 -6.89
C ALA A 238 0.95 32.06 -5.98
N LEU A 239 0.12 31.84 -4.95
CA LEU A 239 -0.34 32.86 -4.00
C LEU A 239 0.81 33.69 -3.37
N GLU A 240 2.01 33.11 -3.24
CA GLU A 240 3.17 33.76 -2.64
C GLU A 240 3.83 34.85 -3.52
N LYS A 241 3.44 34.98 -4.80
CA LYS A 241 4.06 35.93 -5.75
C LYS A 241 3.10 36.93 -6.39
N ARG A 242 1.94 37.21 -5.79
CA ARG A 242 1.00 38.19 -6.37
C ARG A 242 1.60 39.60 -6.44
N ASN A 243 2.10 39.99 -7.61
CA ASN A 243 2.64 41.32 -7.87
C ASN A 243 1.49 42.35 -7.87
N HIS A 244 1.80 43.63 -7.69
CA HIS A 244 0.79 44.70 -7.67
C HIS A 244 -0.14 44.66 -8.89
N TRP A 245 0.42 44.35 -10.06
CA TRP A 245 -0.32 44.22 -11.32
C TRP A 245 -1.38 43.12 -11.29
N GLU A 246 -1.11 41.97 -10.68
CA GLU A 246 -2.08 40.86 -10.59
C GLU A 246 -3.23 41.21 -9.65
N LYS A 247 -2.94 41.88 -8.53
CA LYS A 247 -3.99 42.35 -7.60
C LYS A 247 -4.91 43.38 -8.23
N THR A 248 -4.35 44.36 -8.92
CA THR A 248 -5.13 45.41 -9.60
C THR A 248 -5.94 44.83 -10.76
N SER A 249 -5.34 43.95 -11.58
CA SER A 249 -6.04 43.24 -12.66
C SER A 249 -7.16 42.36 -12.15
N HIS A 250 -6.96 41.65 -11.04
CA HIS A 250 -8.02 40.85 -10.42
C HIS A 250 -9.22 41.72 -10.00
N ALA A 251 -8.98 42.83 -9.29
CA ALA A 251 -10.06 43.72 -8.85
C ALA A 251 -10.81 44.33 -10.05
N LEU A 252 -10.07 44.77 -11.08
CA LEU A 252 -10.65 45.29 -12.32
C LEU A 252 -11.51 44.23 -13.02
N LEU A 253 -11.00 43.01 -13.17
CA LEU A 253 -11.69 41.93 -13.86
C LEU A 253 -12.98 41.52 -13.13
N VAL A 254 -12.95 41.46 -11.79
CA VAL A 254 -14.15 41.20 -10.98
C VAL A 254 -15.22 42.26 -11.21
N GLY A 255 -14.86 43.54 -11.11
CA GLY A 255 -15.80 44.64 -11.35
C GLY A 255 -16.36 44.64 -12.77
N THR A 256 -15.51 44.35 -13.76
CA THR A 256 -15.91 44.31 -15.18
C THR A 256 -16.84 43.14 -15.48
N ILE A 257 -16.55 41.95 -14.97
CA ILE A 257 -17.43 40.79 -15.15
C ILE A 257 -18.81 41.06 -14.55
N LEU A 258 -18.87 41.65 -13.36
CA LEU A 258 -20.14 42.04 -12.74
C LEU A 258 -20.88 43.07 -13.61
N HIS A 259 -20.19 44.12 -14.08
CA HIS A 259 -20.78 45.09 -15.01
C HIS A 259 -21.37 44.40 -16.24
N VAL A 260 -20.60 43.52 -16.89
CA VAL A 260 -21.04 42.76 -18.07
C VAL A 260 -22.29 41.91 -17.78
N LEU A 261 -22.34 41.23 -16.63
CA LEU A 261 -23.49 40.41 -16.27
C LEU A 261 -24.79 41.19 -16.05
N TYR A 262 -24.67 42.44 -15.61
CA TYR A 262 -25.81 43.32 -15.27
C TYR A 262 -26.23 44.25 -16.40
N ALA A 263 -25.27 44.94 -17.03
CA ALA A 263 -25.51 46.05 -17.94
C ALA A 263 -25.38 45.68 -19.43
N GLU A 264 -24.58 44.66 -19.77
CA GLU A 264 -24.28 44.33 -21.16
C GLU A 264 -25.21 43.24 -21.71
N GLU A 265 -25.40 43.24 -23.03
CA GLU A 265 -26.13 42.19 -23.74
C GLU A 265 -25.27 40.92 -23.90
N ASP A 266 -23.98 41.07 -24.27
CA ASP A 266 -23.03 39.96 -24.44
C ASP A 266 -22.40 39.53 -23.11
N LYS A 267 -23.07 38.59 -22.43
CA LYS A 267 -22.68 38.07 -21.11
C LYS A 267 -21.66 36.93 -21.19
N THR A 268 -20.59 37.15 -21.95
CA THR A 268 -19.50 36.18 -22.16
C THR A 268 -18.15 36.79 -21.82
N LEU A 269 -17.10 35.95 -21.72
CA LEU A 269 -15.73 36.46 -21.61
C LEU A 269 -15.29 37.25 -22.85
N ALA A 270 -15.86 36.98 -24.03
CA ALA A 270 -15.64 37.80 -25.22
C ALA A 270 -16.24 39.20 -25.02
N GLY A 271 -17.46 39.29 -24.49
CA GLY A 271 -18.07 40.56 -24.09
C GLY A 271 -17.24 41.35 -23.08
N VAL A 272 -16.69 40.66 -22.06
CA VAL A 272 -15.75 41.26 -21.09
C VAL A 272 -14.50 41.81 -21.79
N ALA A 273 -13.88 41.03 -22.68
CA ALA A 273 -12.71 41.46 -23.42
C ALA A 273 -13.02 42.65 -24.33
N ASN A 274 -14.15 42.63 -25.04
CA ASN A 274 -14.60 43.74 -25.89
C ASN A 274 -14.84 45.01 -25.07
N PHE A 275 -15.48 44.89 -23.91
CA PHE A 275 -15.70 46.01 -22.98
C PHE A 275 -14.39 46.67 -22.55
N LEU A 276 -13.37 45.87 -22.21
CA LEU A 276 -12.07 46.39 -21.76
C LEU A 276 -11.20 46.94 -22.89
N SER A 277 -11.43 46.50 -24.13
CA SER A 277 -10.50 46.73 -25.25
C SER A 277 -11.00 47.72 -26.29
N ASP A 278 -12.28 48.11 -26.28
CA ASP A 278 -12.84 49.06 -27.25
C ASP A 278 -12.46 50.52 -26.92
N PRO A 279 -11.55 51.15 -27.67
CA PRO A 279 -11.12 52.52 -27.39
C PRO A 279 -12.16 53.58 -27.79
N LYS A 280 -13.20 53.20 -28.54
CA LYS A 280 -14.26 54.12 -28.98
C LYS A 280 -15.42 54.18 -27.99
N ARG A 281 -15.43 53.28 -27.00
CA ARG A 281 -16.49 53.21 -26.01
C ARG A 281 -16.26 54.25 -24.91
N ALA A 282 -17.23 55.14 -24.72
CA ALA A 282 -17.22 56.08 -23.61
C ALA A 282 -17.59 55.34 -22.31
N ILE A 283 -16.83 55.56 -21.24
CA ILE A 283 -17.07 54.94 -19.91
C ILE A 283 -18.34 55.52 -19.24
N GLU A 284 -18.83 56.68 -19.71
CA GLU A 284 -19.81 57.51 -18.98
C GLU A 284 -21.29 57.19 -19.24
N THR A 285 -21.67 56.21 -20.08
CA THR A 285 -23.07 56.11 -20.56
C THR A 285 -23.96 55.01 -19.99
N ASP A 286 -23.46 54.02 -19.25
CA ASP A 286 -24.22 52.78 -18.98
C ASP A 286 -24.67 52.57 -17.51
N VAL A 287 -24.92 53.65 -16.75
CA VAL A 287 -25.67 53.55 -15.49
C VAL A 287 -27.14 53.87 -15.77
N PRO A 288 -28.06 52.89 -15.82
CA PRO A 288 -29.47 53.20 -15.91
C PRO A 288 -29.90 53.99 -14.67
N PRO A 289 -30.68 55.08 -14.80
CA PRO A 289 -31.19 55.82 -13.66
C PRO A 289 -32.23 54.94 -12.93
N GLY A 290 -31.79 54.22 -11.91
CA GLY A 290 -32.62 53.30 -11.13
C GLY A 290 -32.32 53.41 -9.65
N ASN A 291 -33.23 54.08 -8.93
CA ASN A 291 -33.34 54.25 -7.48
C ASN A 291 -32.55 53.24 -6.61
N VAL A 292 -31.37 53.65 -6.14
CA VAL A 292 -30.80 53.13 -4.90
C VAL A 292 -31.36 53.98 -3.77
N THR A 293 -32.35 53.45 -3.07
CA THR A 293 -32.73 53.96 -1.74
C THR A 293 -31.77 53.30 -0.75
N ILE A 294 -31.07 54.13 0.03
CA ILE A 294 -30.15 53.70 1.11
C ILE A 294 -30.95 53.01 2.21
#